data_AF-A0A1V2HZR9-F1
#
_entry.id   AF-A0A1V2HZR9-F1
#
_cell.length_a   1.000
_cell.length_b   1.000
_cell.length_c   1.000
_cell.angle_alpha   90.00
_cell.angle_beta   90.00
_cell.angle_gamma   90.00
#
_symmetry.space_group_name_H-M   'P 1'
#
loop_
_entity.id
_entity.type
_entity.pdbx_description
1 polymer ?
#
loop_
_entity_poly.entity_id
_entity_poly.type
_entity_poly.pdbx_seq_one_letter_code
_entity_poly.pdbx_strand_id
1 'polypeptide(L)'
;MGLVALLRQNSSVYTWAAAAVGSNNAAGYQLAADEPVMAIGGFNGTDPSPTLAQFQKYVAEGKIHYFIGGGLSGRGNGGSQQASAITAWVQENFAPTTIEGVSVYDLTAAGEATDNGAGAVNGGTTVT
;
A
#
# COMPACT_ATOMS: atom_id res chain seq x y z
N MET A 1 17.77 -1.18 3.23
CA MET A 1 17.31 -0.25 2.18
C MET A 1 16.40 0.78 2.83
N GLY A 2 16.51 2.06 2.48
CA GLY A 2 15.64 3.12 3.02
C GLY A 2 14.32 3.22 2.26
N LEU A 3 13.31 3.89 2.84
CA LEU A 3 11.96 3.98 2.25
C LEU A 3 11.95 4.62 0.85
N VAL A 4 12.78 5.65 0.65
CA VAL A 4 12.95 6.31 -0.66
C VAL A 4 13.50 5.35 -1.73
N ALA A 5 14.44 4.49 -1.36
CA ALA A 5 15.00 3.52 -2.29
C ALA A 5 13.97 2.45 -2.67
N LEU A 6 13.08 2.08 -1.74
CA LEU A 6 11.96 1.17 -2.02
C LEU A 6 10.96 1.81 -2.98
N LEU A 7 10.57 3.06 -2.74
CA LEU A 7 9.58 3.76 -3.57
C LEU A 7 10.06 3.99 -5.01
N ARG A 8 11.36 4.17 -5.21
CA ARG A 8 11.97 4.25 -6.55
C ARG A 8 12.12 2.89 -7.24
N GLN A 9 12.00 1.79 -6.49
CA GLN A 9 12.17 0.46 -7.05
C GLN A 9 10.95 0.11 -7.90
N ASN A 10 11.16 -0.09 -9.20
CA ASN A 10 10.13 -0.42 -10.19
C ASN A 10 9.00 0.62 -10.35
N SER A 11 9.16 1.85 -9.82
CA SER A 11 8.16 2.92 -9.90
C SER A 11 7.69 3.22 -11.33
N SER A 12 8.59 3.12 -12.31
CA SER A 12 8.33 3.38 -13.73
C SER A 12 7.30 2.43 -14.38
N VAL A 13 6.98 1.31 -13.72
CA VAL A 13 5.98 0.34 -14.21
C VAL A 13 4.58 0.69 -13.68
N TYR A 14 4.51 1.44 -12.58
CA TYR A 14 3.27 1.76 -11.89
C TYR A 14 2.87 3.22 -12.15
N THR A 15 1.56 3.49 -12.15
CA THR A 15 1.08 4.87 -12.21
C THR A 15 1.37 5.63 -10.91
N TRP A 16 1.35 4.91 -9.78
CA TRP A 16 1.69 5.42 -8.46
C TRP A 16 2.67 4.48 -7.77
N ALA A 17 3.82 5.02 -7.37
CA ALA A 17 4.81 4.28 -6.60
C ALA A 17 4.29 3.91 -5.20
N ALA A 18 3.42 4.75 -4.62
CA ALA A 18 2.72 4.38 -3.40
C ALA A 18 1.35 5.05 -3.27
N ALA A 19 0.55 4.56 -2.34
CA ALA A 19 -0.65 5.21 -1.83
C ALA A 19 -0.52 5.44 -0.32
N ALA A 20 -0.95 6.62 0.14
CA ALA A 20 -0.92 7.00 1.54
C ALA A 20 -2.21 7.73 1.94
N VAL A 21 -2.68 7.52 3.17
CA VAL A 21 -3.82 8.26 3.71
C VAL A 21 -3.38 9.69 4.05
N GLY A 22 -4.13 10.67 3.55
CA GLY A 22 -3.84 12.09 3.74
C GLY A 22 -2.90 12.69 2.67
N SER A 23 -3.30 13.80 2.07
CA SER A 23 -2.46 14.51 1.06
C SER A 23 -1.12 14.98 1.61
N ASN A 24 -1.04 15.35 2.89
CA ASN A 24 0.21 15.80 3.51
C ASN A 24 1.24 14.68 3.60
N ASN A 25 0.78 13.48 3.94
CA ASN A 25 1.64 12.31 4.04
C ASN A 25 2.11 11.89 2.64
N ALA A 26 1.19 11.85 1.66
CA ALA A 26 1.51 11.58 0.26
C ALA A 26 2.54 12.58 -0.31
N ALA A 27 2.35 13.89 -0.05
CA ALA A 27 3.28 14.93 -0.50
C ALA A 27 4.68 14.76 0.11
N GLY A 28 4.78 14.41 1.39
CA GLY A 28 6.06 14.15 2.05
C GLY A 28 6.85 13.02 1.38
N TYR A 29 6.18 11.90 1.06
CA TYR A 29 6.82 10.80 0.35
C TYR A 29 7.14 11.13 -1.10
N GLN A 30 6.25 11.84 -1.80
CA GLN A 30 6.50 12.26 -3.17
C GLN A 30 7.74 13.16 -3.26
N LEU A 31 7.91 14.10 -2.32
CA LEU A 31 9.10 14.97 -2.28
C LEU A 31 10.38 14.20 -1.94
N ALA A 32 10.28 13.21 -1.04
CA ALA A 32 11.44 12.41 -0.64
C ALA A 32 11.85 11.40 -1.73
N ALA A 33 10.88 10.78 -2.39
CA ALA A 33 11.09 9.74 -3.39
C ALA A 33 11.25 10.30 -4.80
N ASP A 34 10.75 11.50 -5.08
CA ASP A 34 10.58 12.05 -6.44
C ASP A 34 9.69 11.15 -7.33
N GLU A 35 8.68 10.53 -6.72
CA GLU A 35 7.81 9.54 -7.36
C GLU A 35 6.33 9.84 -7.10
N PRO A 36 5.42 9.51 -8.03
CA PRO A 36 3.99 9.80 -7.87
C PRO A 36 3.39 8.99 -6.71
N VAL A 37 2.79 9.68 -5.74
CA VAL A 37 2.11 9.07 -4.59
C VAL A 37 0.63 9.44 -4.59
N MET A 38 -0.24 8.43 -4.53
CA MET A 38 -1.69 8.61 -4.43
C MET A 38 -2.09 9.03 -3.01
N ALA A 39 -2.79 10.15 -2.89
CA ALA A 39 -3.43 10.55 -1.65
C ALA A 39 -4.81 9.89 -1.50
N ILE A 40 -5.05 9.22 -0.37
CA ILE A 40 -6.36 8.65 -0.02
C ILE A 40 -7.04 9.60 0.98
N GLY A 41 -8.25 10.01 0.62
CA GLY A 41 -9.11 10.83 1.46
C GLY A 41 -8.71 12.31 1.58
N GLY A 42 -7.95 12.84 0.64
CA GLY A 42 -7.61 14.27 0.60
C GLY A 42 -6.84 14.75 1.83
N PHE A 43 -6.88 16.05 2.14
CA PHE A 43 -5.96 16.68 3.10
C PHE A 43 -6.00 16.04 4.51
N ASN A 44 -7.19 15.73 5.01
CA ASN A 44 -7.40 15.12 6.34
C ASN A 44 -7.80 13.65 6.29
N GLY A 45 -7.69 12.99 5.14
CA GLY A 45 -8.23 11.65 4.96
C GLY A 45 -9.77 11.58 4.88
N THR A 46 -10.50 12.71 5.00
CA THR A 46 -11.97 12.80 5.05
C THR A 46 -12.69 12.79 3.72
N ASP A 47 -12.00 12.99 2.60
CA ASP A 47 -12.64 12.88 1.29
C ASP A 47 -13.01 11.41 1.00
N PRO A 48 -14.15 11.13 0.37
CA PRO A 48 -14.57 9.76 0.04
C PRO A 48 -13.86 9.22 -1.23
N SER A 49 -12.68 9.77 -1.58
CA SER A 49 -11.97 9.45 -2.82
C SER A 49 -10.54 8.98 -2.54
N PRO A 50 -10.10 7.86 -3.14
CA PRO A 50 -10.90 6.90 -3.92
C PRO A 50 -11.84 6.06 -3.04
N THR A 51 -12.84 5.41 -3.62
CA THR A 51 -13.62 4.38 -2.92
C THR A 51 -12.83 3.08 -2.80
N LEU A 52 -13.21 2.19 -1.88
CA LEU A 52 -12.57 0.87 -1.75
C LEU A 52 -12.56 0.10 -3.07
N ALA A 53 -13.68 0.07 -3.79
CA ALA A 53 -13.78 -0.63 -5.06
C ALA A 53 -12.85 -0.04 -6.14
N GLN A 54 -12.71 1.29 -6.18
CA GLN A 54 -11.76 1.95 -7.09
C GLN A 54 -10.31 1.63 -6.71
N PHE A 55 -10.00 1.65 -5.41
CA PHE A 55 -8.68 1.31 -4.91
C PHE A 55 -8.29 -0.13 -5.27
N GLN A 56 -9.18 -1.08 -4.99
CA GLN A 56 -9.01 -2.49 -5.36
C GLN A 56 -8.80 -2.67 -6.87
N LYS A 57 -9.57 -1.92 -7.69
CA LYS A 57 -9.40 -1.94 -9.14
C LYS A 57 -8.00 -1.44 -9.55
N TYR A 58 -7.50 -0.37 -8.95
CA TYR A 58 -6.15 0.12 -9.25
C TYR A 58 -5.05 -0.85 -8.82
N VAL A 59 -5.23 -1.55 -7.70
CA VAL A 59 -4.32 -2.61 -7.27
C VAL A 59 -4.34 -3.79 -8.25
N ALA A 60 -5.53 -4.26 -8.62
CA ALA A 60 -5.69 -5.35 -9.58
C ALA A 60 -5.16 -5.00 -10.99
N GLU A 61 -5.26 -3.73 -11.40
CA GLU A 61 -4.69 -3.22 -12.65
C GLU A 61 -3.16 -2.99 -12.57
N GLY A 62 -2.53 -3.24 -11.41
CA GLY A 62 -1.10 -3.01 -11.23
C GLY A 62 -0.74 -1.53 -11.38
N LYS A 63 -1.61 -0.62 -10.95
CA LYS A 63 -1.36 0.83 -11.01
C LYS A 63 -0.69 1.38 -9.76
N ILE A 64 -0.81 0.68 -8.63
CA ILE A 64 -0.26 1.11 -7.34
C ILE A 64 0.71 0.03 -6.86
N HIS A 65 1.95 0.42 -6.57
CA HIS A 65 2.97 -0.51 -6.09
C HIS A 65 2.83 -0.77 -4.58
N TYR A 66 2.99 0.27 -3.77
CA TYR A 66 2.97 0.15 -2.30
C TYR A 66 1.79 0.89 -1.65
N PHE A 67 1.35 0.42 -0.49
CA PHE A 67 0.52 1.20 0.43
C PHE A 67 1.32 1.51 1.69
N ILE A 68 1.31 2.76 2.12
CA ILE A 68 2.00 3.22 3.32
C ILE A 68 0.97 3.39 4.43
N GLY A 69 0.93 2.42 5.34
CA GLY A 69 0.04 2.42 6.49
C GLY A 69 0.69 3.11 7.68
N GLY A 70 0.25 4.33 7.98
CA GLY A 70 0.68 5.07 9.18
C GLY A 70 2.15 5.47 9.18
N GLY A 71 2.43 6.77 9.03
CA GLY A 71 3.79 7.31 9.10
C GLY A 71 3.85 8.74 9.61
N LEU A 72 4.86 8.98 10.48
CA LEU A 72 5.32 10.17 11.22
C LEU A 72 4.30 11.31 11.48
N SER A 73 3.85 11.40 12.74
CA SER A 73 3.16 12.57 13.31
C SER A 73 1.70 12.75 12.89
N GLY A 74 0.87 11.75 13.15
CA GLY A 74 -0.57 11.93 13.01
C GLY A 74 -1.31 10.79 13.65
N ARG A 75 -1.84 11.04 14.84
CA ARG A 75 -2.89 10.25 15.48
C ARG A 75 -4.03 10.14 14.46
N GLY A 76 -4.03 9.09 13.65
CA GLY A 76 -4.91 8.85 12.52
C GLY A 76 -6.33 8.55 12.98
N ASN A 77 -6.97 9.55 13.58
CA ASN A 77 -8.36 9.53 13.99
C ASN A 77 -9.21 10.46 13.12
N GLY A 78 -8.63 10.92 12.00
CA GLY A 78 -9.28 11.64 10.91
C GLY A 78 -9.08 10.83 9.64
N GLY A 79 -10.15 10.17 9.21
CA GLY A 79 -10.21 9.39 7.99
C GLY A 79 -11.67 9.22 7.62
N SER A 80 -11.99 9.30 6.34
CA SER A 80 -13.29 8.95 5.80
C SER A 80 -13.52 7.47 6.00
N GLN A 81 -14.79 7.06 6.03
CA GLN A 81 -15.13 5.63 6.10
C GLN A 81 -14.45 4.84 4.97
N GLN A 82 -14.23 5.48 3.82
CA GLN A 82 -13.53 4.92 2.67
C GLN A 82 -12.03 4.71 2.96
N ALA A 83 -11.34 5.70 3.54
CA ALA A 83 -9.92 5.57 3.90
C ALA A 83 -9.70 4.46 4.93
N SER A 84 -10.58 4.35 5.92
CA SER A 84 -10.56 3.26 6.91
C SER A 84 -10.83 1.90 6.26
N ALA A 85 -11.80 1.80 5.35
CA ALA A 85 -12.11 0.57 4.64
C ALA A 85 -10.95 0.11 3.73
N ILE A 86 -10.28 1.04 3.04
CA ILE A 86 -9.09 0.75 2.23
C ILE A 86 -7.96 0.23 3.13
N THR A 87 -7.70 0.92 4.24
CA THR A 87 -6.63 0.52 5.18
C THR A 87 -6.89 -0.87 5.73
N ALA A 88 -8.12 -1.15 6.16
CA ALA A 88 -8.51 -2.47 6.68
C ALA A 88 -8.35 -3.56 5.61
N TRP A 89 -8.82 -3.32 4.39
CA TRP A 89 -8.68 -4.26 3.29
C TRP A 89 -7.20 -4.54 2.98
N VAL A 90 -6.35 -3.52 2.94
CA VAL A 90 -4.91 -3.71 2.71
C VAL A 90 -4.28 -4.54 3.83
N GLN A 91 -4.60 -4.23 5.09
CA GLN A 91 -4.07 -4.96 6.25
C GLN A 91 -4.52 -6.41 6.30
N GLU A 92 -5.70 -6.72 5.78
CA GLU A 92 -6.24 -8.08 5.73
C GLU A 92 -5.65 -8.90 4.57
N ASN A 93 -5.33 -8.25 3.44
CA ASN A 93 -4.90 -8.93 2.21
C ASN A 93 -3.38 -8.95 2.01
N PHE A 94 -2.63 -8.07 2.69
CA PHE A 94 -1.20 -7.90 2.47
C PHE A 94 -0.41 -7.89 3.77
N ALA A 95 0.81 -8.44 3.70
CA ALA A 95 1.72 -8.47 4.83
C ALA A 95 2.38 -7.09 5.06
N PRO A 96 2.36 -6.54 6.29
CA PRO A 96 3.09 -5.33 6.61
C PRO A 96 4.60 -5.58 6.65
N THR A 97 5.36 -4.68 6.05
CA THR A 97 6.82 -4.59 6.19
C THR A 97 7.18 -3.24 6.80
N THR A 98 7.88 -3.25 7.93
CA THR A 98 8.28 -2.00 8.59
C THR A 98 9.63 -1.54 8.07
N ILE A 99 9.67 -0.34 7.49
CA ILE A 99 10.89 0.31 7.00
C ILE A 99 11.01 1.66 7.69
N GLU A 100 12.10 1.87 8.43
CA GLU A 100 12.37 3.14 9.14
C GLU A 100 11.23 3.59 10.08
N GLY A 101 10.51 2.61 10.67
CA GLY A 101 9.39 2.87 11.58
C GLY A 101 8.06 3.16 10.88
N VAL A 102 8.00 3.02 9.57
CA VAL A 102 6.79 3.18 8.74
C VAL A 102 6.33 1.82 8.23
N SER A 103 5.04 1.49 8.36
CA SER A 103 4.50 0.24 7.81
C SER A 103 4.21 0.40 6.32
N VAL A 104 4.78 -0.47 5.51
CA VAL A 104 4.63 -0.50 4.05
C VAL A 104 4.06 -1.86 3.64
N TYR A 105 3.11 -1.85 2.72
CA TYR A 105 2.43 -3.04 2.22
C TYR A 105 2.66 -3.11 0.72
N ASP A 106 3.14 -4.24 0.22
CA ASP A 106 3.33 -4.47 -1.21
C ASP A 106 2.01 -4.92 -1.83
N LEU A 107 1.41 -4.07 -2.67
CA LEU A 107 0.11 -4.33 -3.29
C LEU A 107 0.23 -5.22 -4.54
N THR A 108 1.45 -5.44 -5.03
CA THR A 108 1.72 -6.24 -6.23
C THR A 108 1.80 -7.73 -5.93
N ALA A 109 2.05 -8.08 -4.66
CA ALA A 109 1.97 -9.45 -4.17
C ALA A 109 0.58 -10.09 -4.39
N ALA A 110 -0.50 -9.31 -4.47
CA ALA A 110 -1.83 -9.82 -4.83
C ALA A 110 -1.94 -10.18 -6.32
N GLY A 111 -1.18 -9.52 -7.20
CA GLY A 111 -1.08 -9.89 -8.61
C GLY A 111 -0.32 -11.20 -8.81
N GLU A 112 0.75 -11.42 -8.04
CA GLU A 112 1.53 -12.67 -8.07
C GLU A 112 0.79 -13.88 -7.48
N ALA A 113 -0.21 -13.65 -6.62
CA ALA A 113 -1.04 -14.71 -6.07
C ALA A 113 -1.91 -15.45 -7.10
N THR A 114 -1.95 -14.97 -8.36
CA THR A 114 -2.72 -15.62 -9.45
C THR A 114 -1.88 -16.15 -10.61
N ASP A 115 -0.55 -16.05 -10.57
CA ASP A 115 0.34 -16.56 -11.64
C ASP A 115 1.47 -17.48 -11.13
N ASN A 116 1.23 -18.24 -10.05
CA ASN A 116 2.07 -19.39 -9.70
C ASN A 116 1.25 -20.68 -9.81
N GLY A 117 1.32 -21.29 -11.00
CA GLY A 117 0.67 -22.55 -11.32
C GLY A 117 1.08 -23.70 -10.39
N ALA A 118 0.20 -24.69 -10.35
CA ALA A 118 0.48 -26.10 -10.10
C ALA A 118 1.90 -26.45 -9.59
N GLY A 119 2.00 -26.81 -8.30
CA GLY A 119 3.09 -27.67 -7.82
C GLY A 119 3.78 -27.20 -6.55
N ALA A 120 3.14 -27.35 -5.38
CA ALA A 120 3.86 -27.65 -4.15
C ALA A 120 2.98 -28.48 -3.23
N VAL A 121 3.37 -29.74 -3.13
CA VAL A 121 2.84 -30.78 -2.25
C VAL A 121 2.79 -30.33 -0.79
N ASN A 122 1.65 -30.55 -0.13
CA ASN A 122 1.52 -30.42 1.30
C ASN A 122 2.31 -31.55 1.99
N GLY A 123 3.59 -31.28 2.28
CA GLY A 123 4.44 -32.12 3.12
C GLY A 123 4.38 -31.67 4.58
N GLY A 124 3.24 -31.87 5.25
CA GLY A 124 3.15 -31.75 6.70
C GLY A 124 3.62 -33.04 7.35
N THR A 125 4.86 -33.07 7.86
CA THR A 125 5.29 -34.10 8.82
C THR A 125 5.83 -33.39 10.04
N THR A 126 5.00 -33.37 11.08
CA THR A 126 5.35 -32.93 12.43
C THR A 126 6.36 -33.92 13.00
N VAL A 127 7.55 -33.44 13.35
CA VAL A 127 8.51 -34.14 14.20
C VAL A 127 8.25 -33.69 15.63
N THR A 128 7.73 -34.58 16.47
CA THR A 128 8.08 -34.70 17.90
C THR A 128 7.71 -36.10 18.37
#